data_AF-A0A1I3J350-F1
#
_entry.id   AF-A0A1I3J350-F1
#
_cell.length_a   1.000
_cell.length_b   1.000
_cell.length_c   1.000
_cell.angle_alpha   90.00
_cell.angle_beta   90.00
_cell.angle_gamma   90.00
#
_symmetry.space_group_name_H-M   'P 1'
#
loop_
_entity.id
_entity.type
_entity.pdbx_description
1 polymer ?
#
loop_
_entity_poly.entity_id
_entity_poly.type
_entity_poly.pdbx_seq_one_letter_code
_entity_poly.pdbx_strand_id
1 'polypeptide(L)' 'MVDIDKHIQDLVDALHLDDETILKQFNFALGERELTREEALRFLAFLRSELNAKR' A
#
# COMPACT_ATOMS: atom_id res chain seq x y z
N MET A 1 19.47 -3.40 -8.81
CA MET A 1 19.10 -2.74 -7.54
C MET A 1 17.62 -2.52 -7.57
N VAL A 2 16.89 -2.99 -6.55
CA VAL A 2 15.48 -2.61 -6.39
C VAL A 2 15.50 -1.20 -5.79
N ASP A 3 14.96 -0.24 -6.53
CA ASP A 3 14.84 1.14 -6.06
C ASP A 3 13.62 1.21 -5.15
N ILE A 4 13.87 1.08 -3.84
CA ILE A 4 12.82 1.05 -2.82
C ILE A 4 12.04 2.37 -2.81
N ASP A 5 12.73 3.49 -3.04
CA ASP A 5 12.11 4.81 -3.08
C ASP A 5 11.12 4.89 -4.24
N LYS A 6 11.45 4.29 -5.39
CA LYS A 6 10.52 4.18 -6.52
C LYS A 6 9.28 3.37 -6.19
N HIS A 7 9.41 2.21 -5.54
CA HIS A 7 8.24 1.40 -5.18
C HIS A 7 7.35 2.09 -4.14
N ILE A 8 7.95 2.85 -3.21
CA ILE A 8 7.20 3.66 -2.25
C ILE A 8 6.45 4.77 -2.98
N GLN A 9 7.10 5.46 -3.92
CA GLN A 9 6.45 6.49 -4.73
C GLN A 9 5.30 5.91 -5.57
N ASP A 10 5.53 4.78 -6.25
CA ASP A 10 4.50 4.08 -7.03
C ASP A 10 3.30 3.69 -6.16
N LEU A 11 3.53 3.25 -4.91
CA LEU A 11 2.45 2.96 -3.95
C LEU A 11 1.68 4.22 -3.55
N VAL A 12 2.39 5.29 -3.17
CA VAL A 12 1.78 6.56 -2.77
C VAL A 12 0.94 7.13 -3.92
N ASP A 13 1.48 7.08 -5.13
CA ASP A 13 0.79 7.48 -6.34
C ASP A 13 -0.43 6.58 -6.56
N ALA A 14 -0.39 5.28 -6.28
CA ALA A 14 -1.54 4.39 -6.43
C ALA A 14 -2.64 4.54 -5.35
N LEU A 15 -2.40 5.21 -4.21
CA LEU A 15 -3.37 5.31 -3.11
C LEU A 15 -4.69 6.01 -3.48
N HIS A 16 -4.76 6.71 -4.62
CA HIS A 16 -6.00 7.30 -5.15
C HIS A 16 -6.88 6.31 -5.93
N LEU A 17 -6.34 5.15 -6.31
CA LEU A 17 -7.07 4.08 -7.00
C LEU A 17 -7.93 3.29 -6.00
N ASP A 18 -8.83 2.46 -6.50
CA ASP A 18 -9.59 1.53 -5.67
C ASP A 18 -8.71 0.40 -5.09
N ASP A 19 -9.16 -0.19 -3.98
CA ASP A 19 -8.38 -1.19 -3.24
C ASP A 19 -8.05 -2.42 -4.07
N GLU A 20 -8.96 -2.87 -4.95
CA GLU A 20 -8.75 -4.06 -5.76
C GLU A 20 -7.66 -3.83 -6.81
N THR A 21 -7.57 -2.62 -7.36
CA THR A 21 -6.50 -2.25 -8.29
C THR A 21 -5.15 -2.25 -7.58
N ILE A 22 -5.07 -1.71 -6.36
CA ILE A 22 -3.83 -1.71 -5.57
C ILE A 22 -3.42 -3.15 -5.20
N LEU A 23 -4.35 -3.98 -4.73
CA LEU A 23 -4.07 -5.37 -4.33
C LEU A 23 -3.68 -6.29 -5.49
N LYS A 24 -3.95 -5.90 -6.75
CA LYS A 24 -3.45 -6.61 -7.95
C LYS A 24 -2.02 -6.24 -8.30
N GLN A 25 -1.56 -5.05 -7.90
CA GLN A 25 -0.26 -4.49 -8.28
C GLN A 25 0.78 -4.66 -7.17
N PHE A 26 0.33 -4.64 -5.91
CA PHE A 26 1.19 -4.68 -4.74
C PHE A 26 0.87 -5.89 -3.87
N ASN A 27 1.93 -6.55 -3.43
CA ASN A 27 1.86 -7.55 -2.37
C ASN A 27 2.47 -6.96 -1.10
N PHE A 28 1.74 -7.01 0.01
CA PHE A 28 2.18 -6.45 1.28
C PHE A 28 2.66 -7.56 2.19
N ALA A 29 3.80 -7.34 2.84
CA ALA A 29 4.35 -8.27 3.81
C ALA A 29 4.85 -7.53 5.05
N LEU A 30 4.76 -8.21 6.20
CA LEU A 30 5.36 -7.78 7.45
C LEU A 30 6.46 -8.78 7.81
N GLY A 31 7.71 -8.42 7.54
CA GLY A 31 8.84 -9.34 7.61
C GLY A 31 8.71 -10.42 6.54
N GLU A 32 8.70 -11.68 6.96
CA GLU A 32 8.56 -12.85 6.06
C GLU A 32 7.10 -13.27 5.84
N ARG A 33 6.13 -12.61 6.49
CA ARG A 33 4.71 -12.96 6.41
C ARG A 33 3.97 -12.03 5.46
N GLU A 34 3.41 -12.60 4.39
CA GLU A 34 2.46 -11.89 3.53
C GLU A 34 1.19 -11.56 4.30
N LEU A 35 0.68 -10.34 4.11
CA LEU A 35 -0.59 -9.93 4.68
C LEU A 35 -1.72 -10.66 3.97
N THR A 36 -2.70 -11.12 4.75
CA THR A 36 -3.99 -11.54 4.19
C THR A 36 -4.68 -10.36 3.51
N ARG A 37 -5.64 -10.66 2.63
CA ARG A 37 -6.44 -9.62 1.96
C ARG A 37 -7.06 -8.63 2.94
N GLU A 38 -7.62 -9.13 4.05
CA GLU A 38 -8.25 -8.28 5.05
C GLU A 38 -7.23 -7.37 5.76
N GLU A 39 -6.04 -7.89 6.09
CA GLU A 39 -4.96 -7.09 6.66
C GLU A 39 -4.43 -6.04 5.68
N ALA A 40 -4.30 -6.39 4.40
CA ALA A 40 -3.87 -5.47 3.36
C ALA A 40 -4.89 -4.33 3.16
N LEU A 41 -6.20 -4.64 3.16
CA LEU A 41 -7.26 -3.62 3.11
C LEU A 41 -7.19 -2.66 4.31
N ARG A 42 -7.03 -3.20 5.53
CA ARG A 42 -6.86 -2.37 6.74
C ARG A 42 -5.62 -1.50 6.66
N PHE A 43 -4.52 -2.03 6.12
CA PHE A 43 -3.29 -1.29 5.91
C PHE A 43 -3.48 -0.14 4.90
N LEU A 44 -4.15 -0.37 3.76
CA LEU A 44 -4.45 0.66 2.78
C LEU A 44 -5.36 1.76 3.35
N ALA A 45 -6.40 1.38 4.11
CA ALA A 45 -7.27 2.32 4.78
C ALA A 45 -6.50 3.22 5.77
N PHE A 46 -5.58 2.62 6.54
CA PHE A 46 -4.68 3.36 7.42
C PHE A 46 -3.78 4.33 6.63
N LEU A 47 -3.12 3.88 5.56
CA LEU A 47 -2.26 4.74 4.74
C LEU A 47 -3.01 5.95 4.15
N ARG A 48 -4.23 5.73 3.65
CA ARG A 48 -5.07 6.83 3.15
C ARG A 48 -5.45 7.82 4.25
N SER A 49 -5.77 7.32 5.44
CA SER A 49 -6.05 8.17 6.60
C SER A 49 -4.84 9.03 6.96
N GLU A 50 -3.65 8.44 7.06
CA GLU A 50 -2.41 9.16 7.37
C GLU A 50 -2.05 10.19 6.31
N LEU A 51 -2.23 9.86 5.02
CA LEU A 51 -1.98 10.77 3.92
C LEU A 51 -2.89 12.00 3.97
N ASN A 52 -4.17 11.81 4.30
CA ASN A 52 -5.15 12.89 4.42
C ASN A 52 -4.99 13.69 5.73
N ALA A 53 -4.59 13.04 6.83
CA ALA A 53 -4.36 13.72 8.11
C ALA A 53 -3.14 14.65 8.10
N LYS A 54 -2.19 14.43 7.17
CA LYS A 54 -1.01 15.28 6.98
C LYS A 54 -1.21 16.41 5.95
N ARG A 55 -2.41 16.57 5.38
CA ARG A 55 -2.77 17.67 4.47
C ARG A 55 -3.44 18.83 5.19
#